data_AF-A0A7W3IUI8-F1
#
_entry.id   AF-A0A7W3IUI8-F1
#
_cell.length_a   1.000
_cell.length_b   1.000
_cell.length_c   1.000
_cell.angle_alpha   90.00
_cell.angle_beta   90.00
_cell.angle_gamma   90.00
#
_symmetry.space_group_name_H-M   'P 1'
#
loop_
_entity.id
_entity.type
_entity.pdbx_description
1 polymer ?
#
loop_
_entity_poly.entity_id
_entity_poly.type
_entity_poly.pdbx_seq_one_letter_code
_entity_poly.pdbx_strand_id
1 'polypeptide(L)' 'MNAADRCDRCGAQAYMRVTLSGGGELLFCAHHGKEHADRLKQVALKIQDETDRLAR' A
#
# COMPACT_ATOMS: atom_id res chain seq x y z
N MET A 1 9.05 3.71 -2.07
CA MET A 1 8.04 4.04 -3.10
C MET A 1 8.36 5.43 -3.63
N ASN A 2 8.14 5.71 -4.91
CA ASN A 2 8.42 7.01 -5.53
C ASN A 2 7.13 7.76 -5.90
N ALA A 3 7.25 8.98 -6.41
CA ALA A 3 6.10 9.82 -6.76
C ALA A 3 5.30 9.32 -7.97
N ALA A 4 5.81 8.35 -8.73
CA ALA A 4 5.11 7.71 -9.84
C ALA A 4 4.32 6.46 -9.41
N ASP A 5 4.57 5.90 -8.23
CA ASP A 5 3.77 4.81 -7.70
C ASP A 5 2.32 5.29 -7.45
N ARG A 6 1.34 4.56 -8.00
CA ARG A 6 -0.09 4.92 -7.98
C ARG A 6 -0.88 3.87 -7.22
N CYS A 7 -1.87 4.32 -6.45
CA CYS A 7 -2.78 3.43 -5.77
C CYS A 7 -3.65 2.69 -6.78
N ASP A 8 -3.69 1.36 -6.70
CA ASP A 8 -4.46 0.53 -7.63
C ASP A 8 -5.98 0.77 -7.53
N ARG A 9 -6.44 1.38 -6.42
CA ARG A 9 -7.87 1.67 -6.21
C ARG A 9 -8.31 3.04 -6.76
N CYS A 10 -7.49 4.08 -6.65
CA CYS A 10 -7.90 5.45 -6.99
C CYS A 10 -6.90 6.26 -7.80
N GLY A 11 -5.72 5.73 -8.10
CA GLY A 11 -4.69 6.45 -8.85
C GLY A 11 -3.97 7.56 -8.07
N ALA A 12 -4.27 7.80 -6.80
CA ALA A 12 -3.49 8.73 -5.97
C ALA A 12 -2.05 8.21 -5.75
N GLN A 13 -1.14 9.04 -5.25
CA GLN A 13 0.20 8.57 -4.89
C GLN A 13 0.13 7.43 -3.86
N ALA A 14 0.88 6.36 -4.13
CA ALA A 14 0.97 5.22 -3.23
C ALA A 14 2.03 5.45 -2.13
N TYR A 15 1.73 4.98 -0.93
CA TYR A 15 2.62 4.99 0.24
C TYR A 15 2.70 3.62 0.94
N MET A 16 1.82 2.68 0.58
CA MET A 16 1.91 1.29 1.00
C MET A 16 2.06 0.35 -0.19
N ARG A 17 2.99 -0.60 -0.09
CA ARG A 17 3.14 -1.72 -1.02
C ARG A 17 2.91 -3.03 -0.27
N VAL A 18 2.01 -3.84 -0.79
CA VAL A 18 1.61 -5.11 -0.22
C VAL A 18 2.04 -6.22 -1.16
N THR A 19 3.00 -7.03 -0.74
CA THR A 19 3.37 -8.25 -1.43
C THR A 19 2.42 -9.36 -1.00
N LEU A 20 1.72 -9.98 -1.94
CA LEU A 20 0.82 -11.10 -1.70
C LEU A 20 1.60 -12.41 -1.62
N SER A 21 1.07 -13.37 -0.87
CA SER A 21 1.64 -14.73 -0.78
C SER A 21 1.76 -15.45 -2.13
N GLY A 22 0.94 -15.08 -3.13
CA GLY A 22 1.02 -15.59 -4.51
C GLY A 22 2.08 -14.93 -5.40
N GLY A 23 2.89 -14.00 -4.87
CA GLY A 23 4.01 -13.37 -5.59
C GLY A 23 3.69 -12.06 -6.32
N GLY A 24 2.43 -11.62 -6.33
CA GLY A 24 2.03 -10.31 -6.84
C GLY A 24 2.20 -9.18 -5.82
N GLU A 25 2.14 -7.94 -6.28
CA GLU A 25 2.15 -6.75 -5.43
C GLU A 25 0.91 -5.88 -5.68
N LEU A 26 0.41 -5.23 -4.63
CA LEU A 26 -0.62 -4.20 -4.69
C LEU A 26 -0.09 -2.91 -4.06
N LEU A 27 -0.43 -1.78 -4.67
CA LEU A 27 -0.06 -0.43 -4.24
C LEU A 27 -1.28 0.31 -3.71
N PHE A 28 -1.12 0.90 -2.53
CA PHE A 28 -2.17 1.68 -1.87
C PHE A 28 -1.69 3.07 -1.49
N CYS A 29 -2.58 4.06 -1.62
CA CYS A 29 -2.42 5.35 -0.97
C CYS A 29 -2.58 5.17 0.55
N ALA A 30 -2.16 6.18 1.33
CA ALA A 30 -2.31 6.15 2.78
C ALA A 30 -3.76 5.90 3.22
N HIS A 31 -4.73 6.48 2.51
CA HIS A 31 -6.16 6.29 2.77
C HIS A 31 -6.59 4.84 2.59
N HIS A 32 -6.42 4.26 1.39
CA HIS A 32 -6.94 2.91 1.11
C HIS A 32 -6.16 1.80 1.80
N GLY A 33 -4.85 1.98 2.03
CA GLY A 33 -4.11 0.98 2.80
C GLY A 33 -4.56 0.93 4.26
N LYS A 34 -4.94 2.08 4.85
CA LYS A 34 -5.54 2.13 6.20
C LYS A 34 -6.97 1.58 6.20
N GLU A 35 -7.79 1.95 5.21
CA GLU A 35 -9.16 1.43 5.04
C GLU A 35 -9.20 -0.09 4.89
N HIS A 36 -8.16 -0.70 4.32
CA HIS A 36 -8.09 -2.15 4.09
C HIS A 36 -7.09 -2.87 5.01
N ALA A 37 -6.53 -2.21 6.02
CA ALA A 37 -5.41 -2.72 6.82
C ALA A 37 -5.67 -4.12 7.41
N ASP A 38 -6.87 -4.36 7.95
CA ASP A 38 -7.21 -5.65 8.56
C ASP A 38 -7.22 -6.80 7.55
N ARG A 39 -7.75 -6.57 6.35
CA ARG A 39 -7.74 -7.57 5.28
C ARG A 39 -6.34 -7.76 4.70
N LEU A 40 -5.61 -6.67 4.50
CA LEU A 40 -4.24 -6.73 3.98
C LEU A 40 -3.34 -7.57 4.91
N LYS A 41 -3.47 -7.42 6.23
CA LYS A 41 -2.72 -8.24 7.20
C LYS A 41 -2.98 -9.75 7.09
N GLN A 42 -4.16 -10.16 6.60
CA GLN A 42 -4.52 -11.58 6.47
C GLN A 42 -3.95 -12.22 5.20
N VAL A 43 -3.74 -11.44 4.13
CA VAL A 43 -3.34 -11.95 2.81
C VAL A 43 -1.91 -11.55 2.41
N ALA A 44 -1.34 -10.56 3.08
CA ALA A 44 0.00 -10.05 2.78
C ALA A 44 1.09 -11.00 3.27
N LEU A 45 2.04 -11.29 2.40
CA LEU A 45 3.34 -11.84 2.77
C LEU A 45 4.22 -10.74 3.40
N LYS A 46 4.14 -9.52 2.87
CA LYS A 46 4.90 -8.37 3.35
C LYS A 46 4.13 -7.09 3.10
N ILE A 47 4.20 -6.15 4.04
CA ILE A 47 3.69 -4.79 3.88
C ILE A 47 4.87 -3.84 4.07
N GLN A 48 5.16 -3.04 3.05
CA GLN A 48 6.04 -1.88 3.13
C GLN A 48 5.16 -0.64 3.27
N ASP A 49 5.17 -0.02 4.45
CA ASP A 49 4.44 1.19 4.78
C ASP A 49 5.42 2.37 4.87
N GLU A 50 5.20 3.40 4.06
CA GLU A 50 5.95 4.65 4.04
C GLU A 50 5.03 5.85 4.31
N THR A 51 3.87 5.65 4.95
CA THR A 51 2.94 6.73 5.29
C THR A 51 3.53 7.77 6.24
N ASP A 52 4.57 7.43 7.00
CA ASP A 52 5.34 8.38 7.81
C ASP A 52 5.90 9.55 6.97
N ARG A 53 6.10 9.35 5.66
CA ARG A 53 6.55 10.41 4.74
C ARG A 53 5.54 11.53 4.53
N LEU A 54 4.27 11.33 4.92
CA LEU A 54 3.22 12.35 4.86
C LEU A 54 3.26 13.32 6.05
N ALA A 55 3.89 12.95 7.15
CA ALA A 55 3.98 13.78 8.35
C ALA A 55 5.08 14.85 8.26
N ARG A 56 5.58 15.14 7.04
CA ARG A 56 6.70 16.04 6.78
C ARG A 56 6.30 17.26 5.96
#